data_AF-A0A352T2F1-F1
#
_entry.id   AF-A0A352T2F1-F1
#
_cell.length_a   1.000
_cell.length_b   1.000
_cell.length_c   1.000
_cell.angle_alpha   90.00
_cell.angle_beta   90.00
_cell.angle_gamma   90.00
#
_symmetry.space_group_name_H-M   'P 1'
#
loop_
_entity.id
_entity.type
_entity.pdbx_description
1 polymer ?
#
loop_
_entity_poly.entity_id
_entity_poly.type
_entity_poly.pdbx_seq_one_letter_code
_entity_poly.pdbx_strand_id
1 'polypeptide(L)'
;MHENADITKAYVESKMESYKKEFFFDWVVVLKENNDPIGEISCVKFSEGHRLCEIGYCYGSKFWKQGYGTEALKAVIGYMLNNVQVDIVIACHIESNATSGNIMKKAGMKFDAVLSNYFVNKETEKREGQVFYSIMR
;
A
#
# COMPACT_ATOMS: atom_id res chain seq x y z
N MET A 1 -8.62 6.41 14.38
CA MET A 1 -9.13 5.04 14.60
C MET A 1 -10.64 5.11 14.54
N HIS A 2 -11.33 4.16 13.90
CA HIS A 2 -12.80 4.21 13.84
C HIS A 2 -13.37 3.94 15.23
N GLU A 3 -14.28 4.81 15.69
CA GLU A 3 -14.80 4.76 17.06
C GLU A 3 -15.84 3.66 17.26
N ASN A 4 -16.55 3.27 16.19
CA ASN A 4 -17.57 2.24 16.22
C ASN A 4 -17.75 1.55 14.85
N ALA A 5 -18.63 0.54 14.80
CA ALA A 5 -18.93 -0.23 13.60
C ALA A 5 -19.59 0.61 12.50
N ASP A 6 -20.38 1.63 12.84
CA ASP A 6 -21.09 2.46 11.85
C ASP A 6 -20.10 3.32 11.04
N ILE A 7 -19.06 3.87 11.68
CA ILE A 7 -17.98 4.59 10.99
C ILE A 7 -17.26 3.66 10.01
N THR A 8 -17.00 2.41 10.42
CA THR A 8 -16.38 1.42 9.55
C THR A 8 -17.28 1.07 8.37
N LYS A 9 -18.58 0.90 8.61
CA LYS A 9 -19.55 0.60 7.56
C LYS A 9 -19.62 1.74 6.53
N ALA A 10 -19.74 2.98 7.01
CA ALA A 10 -19.76 4.16 6.14
C ALA A 10 -18.46 4.31 5.33
N TYR A 11 -17.30 4.03 5.94
CA TYR A 11 -16.02 3.99 5.23
C TYR A 11 -16.02 2.94 4.11
N VAL A 12 -16.44 1.70 4.41
CA VAL A 12 -16.51 0.63 3.40
C VAL A 12 -17.49 1.00 2.28
N GLU A 13 -18.66 1.53 2.60
CA GLU A 13 -19.63 1.99 1.59
C GLU A 13 -19.04 3.08 0.68
N SER A 14 -18.29 4.03 1.25
CA SER A 14 -17.61 5.07 0.46
C SER A 14 -16.54 4.50 -0.50
N LYS A 15 -15.87 3.42 -0.10
CA LYS A 15 -14.91 2.70 -0.94
C LYS A 15 -15.61 1.94 -2.05
N MET A 16 -16.71 1.26 -1.73
CA MET A 16 -17.56 0.55 -2.70
C MET A 16 -18.08 1.50 -3.79
N GLU A 17 -18.45 2.73 -3.43
CA GLU A 17 -18.84 3.75 -4.41
C GLU A 17 -17.66 4.18 -5.31
N SER A 18 -16.44 4.24 -4.75
CA SER A 18 -15.24 4.64 -5.50
C SER A 18 -14.84 3.64 -6.58
N TYR A 19 -15.27 2.37 -6.49
CA TYR A 19 -15.08 1.36 -7.54
C TYR A 19 -15.77 1.69 -8.87
N LYS A 20 -16.67 2.69 -8.90
CA LYS A 20 -17.22 3.20 -10.16
C LYS A 20 -16.21 4.02 -10.98
N LYS A 21 -15.09 4.42 -10.38
CA LYS A 21 -13.99 5.13 -11.05
C LYS A 21 -13.13 4.12 -11.81
N GLU A 22 -12.70 4.49 -13.00
CA GLU A 22 -11.98 3.61 -13.93
C GLU A 22 -10.64 3.09 -13.38
N PHE A 23 -9.93 3.90 -12.59
CA PHE A 23 -8.63 3.55 -12.01
C PHE A 23 -8.67 3.55 -10.47
N PHE A 24 -9.64 2.85 -9.90
CA PHE A 24 -9.73 2.65 -8.46
C PHE A 24 -9.41 1.20 -8.11
N PHE A 25 -8.30 1.02 -7.38
CA PHE A 25 -7.79 -0.29 -6.99
C PHE A 25 -7.57 -0.32 -5.48
N ASP A 26 -8.41 -1.04 -4.76
CA ASP A 26 -8.41 -1.00 -3.30
C ASP A 26 -8.86 -2.33 -2.67
N TRP A 27 -7.91 -3.20 -2.40
CA TRP A 27 -8.18 -4.58 -2.03
C TRP A 27 -8.12 -4.79 -0.51
N VAL A 28 -9.14 -5.46 0.01
CA VAL A 28 -9.07 -6.10 1.32
C VAL A 28 -8.27 -7.40 1.17
N VAL A 29 -7.25 -7.57 2.01
CA VAL A 29 -6.48 -8.81 2.08
C VAL A 29 -7.15 -9.73 3.10
N VAL A 30 -7.54 -10.93 2.66
CA VAL A 30 -8.23 -11.93 3.49
C VAL A 30 -7.44 -13.23 3.57
N LEU A 31 -7.52 -13.91 4.71
CA LEU A 31 -7.00 -15.28 4.86
C LEU A 31 -7.93 -16.26 4.13
N LYS A 32 -7.34 -17.20 3.39
CA LYS A 32 -8.13 -18.18 2.62
C LYS A 32 -8.79 -19.23 3.52
N GLU A 33 -8.20 -19.51 4.67
CA GLU A 33 -8.67 -20.56 5.59
C GLU A 33 -10.00 -20.20 6.25
N ASN A 34 -10.23 -18.92 6.52
CA ASN A 34 -11.37 -18.47 7.32
C ASN A 34 -12.04 -17.17 6.82
N ASN A 35 -11.55 -16.58 5.73
CA ASN A 35 -12.01 -15.29 5.18
C ASN A 35 -11.84 -14.09 6.13
N ASP A 36 -10.96 -14.19 7.14
CA ASP A 36 -10.71 -13.08 8.03
C ASP A 36 -9.98 -11.95 7.29
N PRO A 37 -10.45 -10.69 7.38
CA PRO A 37 -9.74 -9.54 6.84
C PRO A 37 -8.52 -9.21 7.70
N ILE A 38 -7.33 -9.21 7.09
CA ILE A 38 -6.05 -9.01 7.79
C ILE A 38 -5.36 -7.69 7.44
N GLY A 39 -5.83 -7.00 6.41
CA GLY A 39 -5.26 -5.72 5.96
C GLY A 39 -5.91 -5.17 4.69
N GLU A 40 -5.32 -4.09 4.19
CA GLU A 40 -5.70 -3.39 2.97
C GLU A 40 -4.44 -3.16 2.14
N ILE A 41 -4.54 -3.30 0.82
CA ILE A 41 -3.51 -2.91 -0.15
C ILE A 41 -4.20 -2.17 -1.28
N SER A 42 -3.70 -0.98 -1.62
CA SER A 42 -4.38 -0.10 -2.56
C SER A 42 -3.42 0.69 -3.42
N CYS A 43 -3.92 1.10 -4.59
CA CYS A 43 -3.29 2.09 -5.45
C CYS A 43 -3.63 3.49 -4.94
N VAL A 44 -2.72 4.09 -4.18
CA VAL A 44 -2.94 5.39 -3.55
C VAL A 44 -2.79 6.56 -4.52
N LYS A 45 -2.02 6.36 -5.60
CA LYS A 45 -1.93 7.31 -6.73
C LYS A 45 -1.81 6.54 -8.03
N PHE A 46 -2.51 7.02 -9.05
CA PHE A 46 -2.46 6.47 -10.39
C PHE A 46 -2.25 7.60 -11.39
N SER A 47 -1.37 7.38 -12.37
CA SER A 47 -1.17 8.27 -13.50
C SER A 47 -1.20 7.46 -14.79
N GLU A 48 -2.28 7.63 -15.55
CA GLU A 48 -2.44 7.01 -16.86
C GLU A 48 -1.39 7.54 -17.84
N GLY A 49 -1.22 8.87 -17.91
CA GLY A 49 -0.27 9.52 -18.82
C GLY A 49 1.20 9.15 -18.58
N HIS A 50 1.56 8.83 -17.33
CA HIS A 50 2.90 8.32 -16.98
C HIS A 50 2.97 6.80 -16.87
N ARG A 51 1.84 6.11 -17.08
CA ARG A 51 1.71 4.65 -16.89
C ARG A 51 2.36 4.22 -15.57
N LEU A 52 1.95 4.86 -14.48
CA LEU A 52 2.60 4.74 -13.17
C LEU A 52 1.56 4.63 -12.07
N CYS A 53 1.86 3.81 -11.05
CA CYS A 53 1.07 3.78 -9.83
C CYS A 53 1.92 3.76 -8.56
N GLU A 54 1.34 4.25 -7.47
CA GLU A 54 1.89 4.16 -6.11
C GLU A 54 1.03 3.20 -5.28
N ILE A 55 1.65 2.20 -4.67
CA ILE A 55 0.99 1.20 -3.83
C ILE A 55 1.25 1.52 -2.35
N GLY A 56 0.15 1.56 -1.59
CA GLY A 56 0.15 1.61 -0.12
C GLY A 56 -0.46 0.34 0.46
N TYR A 57 -0.07 0.00 1.69
CA TYR A 57 -0.64 -1.14 2.41
C TYR A 57 -0.61 -0.94 3.93
N CYS A 58 -1.56 -1.57 4.59
CA CYS A 58 -1.62 -1.68 6.05
C CYS A 58 -2.11 -3.06 6.46
N TYR A 59 -1.59 -3.58 7.57
CA TYR A 59 -1.96 -4.89 8.10
C TYR A 59 -2.14 -4.81 9.60
N GLY A 60 -3.05 -5.61 10.15
CA GLY A 60 -3.18 -5.75 11.60
C GLY A 60 -1.88 -6.25 12.23
N SER A 61 -1.49 -5.69 13.37
CA SER A 61 -0.21 -6.00 14.03
C SER A 61 -0.02 -7.49 14.36
N LYS A 62 -1.13 -8.20 14.61
CA LYS A 62 -1.16 -9.66 14.82
C LYS A 62 -0.67 -10.47 13.62
N PHE A 63 -0.75 -9.90 12.42
CA PHE A 63 -0.41 -10.55 11.15
C PHE A 63 0.96 -10.14 10.59
N TRP A 64 1.71 -9.30 11.32
CA TRP A 64 3.04 -8.88 10.90
C TRP A 64 4.06 -10.02 10.95
N LYS A 65 5.12 -9.91 10.15
CA LYS A 65 6.25 -10.86 10.08
C LYS A 65 5.89 -12.30 9.66
N GLN A 66 4.66 -12.53 9.18
CA GLN A 66 4.19 -13.83 8.67
C GLN A 66 4.28 -13.99 7.14
N GLY A 67 4.69 -12.93 6.42
CA GLY A 67 4.88 -12.98 4.96
C GLY A 67 3.69 -12.47 4.14
N TYR A 68 2.50 -12.31 4.74
CA TYR A 68 1.28 -11.87 4.03
C TYR A 68 1.46 -10.57 3.24
N GLY A 69 2.10 -9.56 3.84
CA GLY A 69 2.34 -8.29 3.13
C GLY A 69 3.24 -8.45 1.90
N THR A 70 4.23 -9.34 1.94
CA THR A 70 5.09 -9.64 0.79
C THR A 70 4.33 -10.39 -0.29
N GLU A 71 3.52 -11.38 0.09
CA GLU A 71 2.69 -12.15 -0.85
C GLU A 71 1.69 -11.25 -1.57
N ALA A 72 0.92 -10.46 -0.81
CA ALA A 72 -0.05 -9.54 -1.35
C ALA A 72 0.59 -8.48 -2.26
N LEU A 73 1.71 -7.87 -1.83
CA LEU A 73 2.40 -6.86 -2.65
C LEU A 73 2.92 -7.45 -3.97
N LYS A 74 3.47 -8.67 -3.96
CA LYS A 74 3.90 -9.35 -5.21
C LYS A 74 2.73 -9.58 -6.16
N ALA A 75 1.59 -10.05 -5.64
CA ALA A 75 0.40 -10.27 -6.45
C ALA A 75 -0.11 -8.96 -7.07
N VAL A 76 -0.17 -7.89 -6.28
CA VAL A 76 -0.59 -6.56 -6.77
C VAL A 76 0.40 -6.00 -7.79
N ILE A 77 1.71 -6.08 -7.55
CA ILE A 77 2.72 -5.68 -8.55
C ILE A 77 2.50 -6.42 -9.86
N GLY A 78 2.32 -7.74 -9.81
CA GLY A 78 2.08 -8.56 -10.99
C GLY A 78 0.83 -8.15 -11.75
N TYR A 79 -0.27 -7.87 -11.03
CA TYR A 79 -1.51 -7.39 -11.64
C TYR A 79 -1.33 -6.01 -12.29
N MET A 80 -0.67 -5.08 -11.60
CA MET A 80 -0.45 -3.73 -12.12
C MET A 80 0.39 -3.76 -13.41
N LEU A 81 1.50 -4.50 -13.43
CA LEU A 81 2.39 -4.57 -14.59
C LEU A 81 1.79 -5.34 -15.78
N ASN A 82 1.08 -6.45 -15.52
CA ASN A 82 0.64 -7.35 -16.58
C ASN A 82 -0.80 -7.10 -17.05
N ASN A 83 -1.70 -6.70 -16.15
CA ASN A 83 -3.12 -6.51 -16.47
C ASN A 83 -3.47 -5.04 -16.67
N VAL A 84 -3.04 -4.17 -15.74
CA VAL A 84 -3.28 -2.72 -15.84
C VAL A 84 -2.28 -2.05 -16.80
N GLN A 85 -1.14 -2.70 -17.05
CA GLN A 85 -0.10 -2.27 -17.99
C GLN A 85 0.54 -0.92 -17.63
N VAL A 86 0.72 -0.65 -16.33
CA VAL A 86 1.67 0.40 -15.89
C VAL A 86 3.10 -0.05 -16.19
N ASP A 87 3.98 0.91 -16.46
CA ASP A 87 5.41 0.68 -16.66
C ASP A 87 6.18 0.69 -15.32
N ILE A 88 5.68 1.42 -14.33
CA ILE A 88 6.35 1.64 -13.04
C ILE A 88 5.37 1.50 -11.88
N VAL A 89 5.73 0.68 -10.89
CA VAL A 89 5.06 0.59 -9.60
C VAL A 89 5.98 1.15 -8.53
N ILE A 90 5.52 2.17 -7.80
CA ILE A 90 6.23 2.81 -6.69
C ILE A 90 5.59 2.41 -5.36
N ALA A 91 6.38 2.33 -4.31
CA ALA A 91 5.89 2.28 -2.94
C ALA A 91 6.85 3.05 -2.03
N CYS A 92 6.33 3.59 -0.93
CA CYS A 92 7.14 4.37 0.00
C CYS A 92 6.78 4.14 1.46
N HIS A 93 7.73 4.40 2.35
CA HIS A 93 7.51 4.35 3.80
C HIS A 93 8.27 5.46 4.52
N ILE A 94 7.79 5.86 5.69
CA ILE A 94 8.54 6.75 6.58
C ILE A 94 9.76 6.02 7.15
N GLU A 95 10.88 6.70 7.36
CA GLU A 95 12.16 6.11 7.79
C GLU A 95 12.04 5.23 9.05
N SER A 96 11.26 5.68 10.05
CA SER A 96 11.03 4.91 11.29
C SER A 96 10.29 3.57 11.06
N ASN A 97 9.59 3.41 9.93
CA ASN A 97 8.88 2.18 9.58
C ASN A 97 9.69 1.26 8.66
N ALA A 98 10.86 0.83 9.13
CA ALA A 98 11.74 -0.08 8.40
C ALA A 98 11.07 -1.44 8.04
N THR A 99 10.05 -1.86 8.79
CA THR A 99 9.31 -3.10 8.50
C THR A 99 8.61 -3.03 7.13
N SER A 100 8.07 -1.87 6.77
CA SER A 100 7.46 -1.67 5.46
C SER A 100 8.49 -1.79 4.32
N GLY A 101 9.67 -1.17 4.47
CA GLY A 101 10.74 -1.29 3.48
C GLY A 101 11.21 -2.74 3.25
N ASN A 102 11.20 -3.58 4.29
CA ASN A 102 11.52 -5.00 4.13
C ASN A 102 10.50 -5.76 3.27
N ILE A 103 9.21 -5.39 3.33
CA ILE A 103 8.18 -5.97 2.46
C ILE A 103 8.47 -5.61 1.00
N MET A 104 8.76 -4.33 0.70
CA MET A 104 9.07 -3.85 -0.65
C MET A 104 10.28 -4.57 -1.25
N LYS A 105 11.37 -4.68 -0.48
CA LYS A 105 12.59 -5.42 -0.89
C LYS A 105 12.29 -6.89 -1.20
N LYS A 106 11.56 -7.57 -0.31
CA LYS A 106 11.20 -8.99 -0.52
C LYS A 106 10.22 -9.19 -1.67
N ALA A 107 9.44 -8.16 -2.01
CA ALA A 107 8.57 -8.15 -3.18
C ALA A 107 9.32 -7.91 -4.50
N GLY A 108 10.63 -7.64 -4.45
CA GLY A 108 11.48 -7.44 -5.63
C GLY A 108 11.64 -5.97 -6.03
N MET A 109 11.10 -5.04 -5.26
CA MET A 109 11.28 -3.60 -5.51
C MET A 109 12.71 -3.17 -5.16
N LYS A 110 13.25 -2.25 -5.94
CA LYS A 110 14.58 -1.65 -5.77
C LYS A 110 14.46 -0.34 -5.00
N PHE A 111 15.44 -0.06 -4.17
CA PHE A 111 15.55 1.23 -3.50
C PHE A 111 15.88 2.33 -4.52
N ASP A 112 15.17 3.44 -4.47
CA ASP A 112 15.42 4.59 -5.36
C ASP A 112 16.08 5.74 -4.61
N ALA A 113 15.42 6.24 -3.55
CA ALA A 113 15.85 7.46 -2.87
C ALA A 113 15.28 7.57 -1.45
N VAL A 114 15.89 8.47 -0.67
CA VAL A 114 15.31 9.01 0.55
C VAL A 114 15.08 10.50 0.35
N LEU A 115 13.84 10.93 0.51
CA LEU A 115 13.50 12.36 0.60
C LEU A 115 13.51 12.77 2.07
N SER A 116 14.61 13.34 2.52
CA SER A 116 14.77 13.77 3.91
C SER A 116 13.75 14.85 4.29
N ASN A 117 13.34 14.86 5.56
CA ASN A 117 12.46 15.89 6.13
C ASN A 117 11.07 16.04 5.47
N TYR A 118 10.62 14.99 4.76
CA TYR A 118 9.36 14.98 4.02
C TYR A 118 8.13 14.91 4.93
N PHE A 119 8.14 14.02 5.92
CA PHE A 119 7.01 13.80 6.82
C PHE A 119 7.20 14.57 8.12
N VAL A 120 6.13 15.18 8.64
CA VAL A 120 6.10 15.81 9.96
C VAL A 120 5.23 14.95 10.87
N ASN A 121 5.82 14.39 11.92
CA ASN A 121 5.07 13.68 12.94
C ASN A 121 4.25 14.68 13.76
N LYS A 122 2.91 14.58 13.71
CA LYS A 122 2.01 15.55 14.35
C LYS A 122 2.07 15.55 15.88
N GLU A 123 2.55 14.48 16.50
CA GLU A 123 2.64 14.37 17.96
C GLU A 123 3.97 14.91 18.50
N THR A 124 5.06 14.72 17.74
CA THR A 124 6.42 15.08 18.19
C THR A 124 7.00 16.30 17.49
N GLU A 125 6.34 16.81 16.45
CA GLU A 125 6.79 17.85 15.52
C GLU A 125 8.11 17.56 14.79
N LYS A 126 8.66 16.36 14.99
CA LYS A 126 9.89 15.92 14.34
C LYS A 126 9.65 15.62 12.87
N ARG A 127 10.67 15.91 12.07
CA ARG A 127 10.70 15.59 10.65
C ARG A 127 11.38 14.25 10.42
N GLU A 128 10.82 13.47 9.50
CA GLU A 128 11.33 12.17 9.09
C GLU A 128 11.42 12.11 7.57
N GLY A 129 12.39 11.36 7.06
CA GLY A 129 12.50 11.08 5.64
C GLY A 129 11.42 10.11 5.15
N GLN A 130 11.15 10.19 3.86
CA GLN A 130 10.35 9.19 3.14
C GLN A 130 11.26 8.40 2.21
N VAL A 131 11.22 7.08 2.35
CA VAL A 131 12.04 6.13 1.60
C VAL A 131 11.21 5.57 0.45
N PHE A 132 11.73 5.67 -0.77
CA PHE A 132 11.06 5.25 -2.00
C PHE A 132 11.68 3.99 -2.60
N TYR A 133 10.81 3.13 -3.12
CA TYR A 133 11.16 1.95 -3.87
C TYR A 133 10.33 1.89 -5.15
N SER A 134 10.88 1.27 -6.19
CA SER A 134 10.19 1.04 -7.44
C SER A 134 10.46 -0.36 -8.01
N ILE A 135 9.55 -0.80 -8.86
CA ILE A 135 9.76 -1.93 -9.77
C ILE A 135 9.18 -1.57 -11.12
N MET A 136 9.88 -1.97 -12.17
CA MET A 136 9.57 -1.62 -13.56
C MET A 136 9.37 -2.90 -14.37
N ARG A 137 8.62 -2.79 -15.47
CA ARG A 137 8.39 -3.88 -16.42
C ARG A 137 9.68 -4.30 -17.15
#